data_AF-A0A1B7UXV2-F1
#
_entry.id   AF-A0A1B7UXV2-F1
#
_cell.length_a   1.000
_cell.length_b   1.000
_cell.length_c   1.000
_cell.angle_alpha   90.00
_cell.angle_beta   90.00
_cell.angle_gamma   90.00
#
_symmetry.space_group_name_H-M   'P 1'
#
loop_
_entity.id
_entity.type
_entity.pdbx_description
1 polymer ?
#
loop_
_entity_poly.entity_id
_entity_poly.type
_entity_poly.pdbx_seq_one_letter_code
_entity_poly.pdbx_strand_id
1 'polypeptide(L)'
;MEPVRVRSNNQNSAVQIISLVGFITSLLLSGFIYPLNNIPFPLSLVTNVVPARYYINITRDAFLRGTGWSGVWFDFLMLTILGLIFFNISRRILSKMQISD
;
A
#
# COMPACT_ATOMS: atom_id res chain seq x y z
N MET A 1 -30.03 -19.75 20.05
CA MET A 1 -29.21 -19.29 18.90
C MET A 1 -28.07 -18.47 19.49
N GLU A 2 -26.96 -19.13 19.79
CA GLU A 2 -25.80 -18.53 20.44
C GLU A 2 -25.01 -17.67 19.44
N PRO A 3 -24.65 -16.42 19.77
CA PRO A 3 -23.81 -15.60 18.90
C PRO A 3 -22.37 -16.12 18.95
N VAL A 4 -21.86 -16.53 17.79
CA VAL A 4 -20.52 -17.08 17.62
C VAL A 4 -19.45 -16.06 18.04
N ARG A 5 -18.88 -16.22 19.24
CA ARG A 5 -17.77 -15.40 19.75
C ARG A 5 -16.44 -15.94 19.22
N VAL A 6 -16.02 -15.50 18.03
CA VAL A 6 -14.69 -15.80 17.45
C VAL A 6 -13.58 -14.81 17.88
N ARG A 7 -13.66 -14.25 19.10
CA ARG A 7 -13.09 -12.91 19.38
C ARG A 7 -11.69 -12.82 19.99
N SER A 8 -10.96 -13.88 20.36
CA SER A 8 -9.63 -13.69 20.99
C SER A 8 -8.46 -14.30 20.23
N ASN A 9 -8.41 -15.64 20.07
CA ASN A 9 -7.26 -16.27 19.40
C ASN A 9 -7.23 -16.02 17.88
N ASN A 10 -8.39 -16.06 17.24
CA ASN A 10 -8.48 -15.88 15.78
C ASN A 10 -8.22 -14.45 15.32
N GLN A 11 -8.28 -13.43 16.20
CA GLN A 11 -8.01 -12.05 15.79
C GLN A 11 -6.54 -11.84 15.44
N ASN A 12 -5.63 -12.35 16.27
CA ASN A 12 -4.20 -12.25 16.02
C ASN A 12 -3.81 -13.03 14.77
N SER A 13 -4.34 -14.24 14.61
CA SER A 13 -4.16 -15.04 13.40
C SER A 13 -4.75 -14.36 12.15
N ALA A 14 -5.93 -13.73 12.26
CA ALA A 14 -6.58 -13.02 11.16
C ALA A 14 -5.77 -11.80 10.72
N VAL A 15 -5.25 -10.99 11.67
CA VAL A 15 -4.40 -9.84 11.35
C VAL A 15 -3.12 -10.29 10.62
N GLN A 16 -2.50 -11.40 11.03
CA GLN A 16 -1.34 -11.96 10.36
C GLN A 16 -1.65 -12.40 8.92
N ILE A 17 -2.77 -13.11 8.72
CA ILE A 17 -3.20 -13.55 7.38
C ILE A 17 -3.50 -12.34 6.50
N ILE A 18 -4.23 -11.35 7.00
CA ILE A 18 -4.57 -10.13 6.25
C ILE A 18 -3.31 -9.35 5.89
N SER A 19 -2.34 -9.26 6.81
CA SER A 19 -1.07 -8.56 6.56
C SER A 19 -0.25 -9.26 5.48
N LEU A 20 -0.16 -10.60 5.54
CA LEU A 20 0.57 -11.40 4.55
C LEU A 20 -0.09 -11.32 3.17
N VAL A 21 -1.41 -11.55 3.09
CA VAL A 21 -2.16 -11.49 1.84
C VAL A 21 -2.12 -10.07 1.26
N GLY A 22 -2.26 -9.04 2.10
CA GLY A 22 -2.14 -7.64 1.70
C GLY A 22 -0.75 -7.31 1.17
N PHE A 23 0.30 -7.82 1.80
CA PHE A 23 1.68 -7.68 1.34
C PHE A 23 1.92 -8.34 -0.02
N ILE A 24 1.51 -9.61 -0.19
CA ILE A 24 1.64 -10.34 -1.45
C ILE A 24 0.86 -9.62 -2.55
N THR A 25 -0.36 -9.18 -2.26
CA THR A 25 -1.20 -8.45 -3.22
C THR A 25 -0.54 -7.13 -3.63
N SER A 26 0.01 -6.39 -2.66
CA SER A 26 0.76 -5.15 -2.93
C SER A 26 1.98 -5.40 -3.80
N LEU A 27 2.74 -6.47 -3.55
CA LEU A 27 3.89 -6.87 -4.36
C LEU A 27 3.50 -7.18 -5.80
N LEU A 28 2.42 -7.94 -6.00
CA LEU A 28 1.92 -8.29 -7.34
C LEU A 28 1.52 -7.06 -8.16
N LEU A 29 0.85 -6.09 -7.52
CA LEU A 29 0.37 -4.86 -8.18
C LEU A 29 1.44 -3.77 -8.29
N SER A 30 2.62 -3.96 -7.69
CA SER A 30 3.66 -2.94 -7.61
C SER A 30 4.41 -2.67 -8.92
N GLY A 31 4.30 -3.53 -9.93
CA GLY A 31 5.13 -3.41 -11.14
C GLY A 31 6.52 -4.07 -11.03
N PHE A 32 6.80 -4.76 -9.92
CA PHE A 32 8.04 -5.53 -9.71
C PHE A 32 7.99 -6.90 -10.40
N ILE A 33 7.04 -7.76 -10.02
CA ILE A 33 6.91 -9.12 -10.58
C ILE A 33 6.22 -9.07 -11.94
N TYR A 34 5.07 -8.39 -12.01
CA TYR A 34 4.30 -8.22 -13.23
C TYR A 34 4.43 -6.80 -13.75
N PRO A 35 4.67 -6.60 -15.05
CA PRO A 35 4.83 -5.27 -15.59
C PRO A 35 3.45 -4.60 -15.72
N LEU A 36 3.36 -3.32 -15.34
CA LEU A 36 2.09 -2.57 -15.18
C LEU A 36 1.28 -2.44 -16.48
N ASN A 37 1.96 -2.48 -17.62
CA ASN A 37 1.40 -2.46 -18.97
C ASN A 37 0.63 -3.74 -19.33
N ASN A 38 0.83 -4.85 -18.62
CA ASN A 38 0.07 -6.09 -18.84
C ASN A 38 -1.22 -6.16 -18.00
N ILE A 39 -1.48 -5.19 -17.13
CA ILE A 39 -2.65 -5.20 -16.24
C ILE A 39 -3.85 -4.59 -16.99
N PRO A 40 -4.92 -5.36 -17.28
CA PRO A 40 -6.07 -4.86 -18.01
C PRO A 40 -6.90 -3.86 -17.18
N PHE A 41 -7.60 -2.96 -17.87
CA PHE A 41 -8.58 -2.06 -17.26
C PHE A 41 -9.78 -2.88 -16.73
N PRO A 42 -10.32 -2.62 -15.52
CA PRO A 42 -10.07 -1.49 -14.62
C PRO A 42 -9.03 -1.74 -13.51
N LEU A 43 -8.42 -2.93 -13.42
CA LEU A 43 -7.47 -3.24 -12.33
C LEU A 43 -6.26 -2.31 -12.32
N SER A 44 -5.89 -1.73 -13.46
CA SER A 44 -4.85 -0.71 -13.55
C SER A 44 -5.14 0.54 -12.71
N LEU A 45 -6.37 0.80 -12.28
CA LEU A 45 -6.66 1.92 -11.39
C LEU A 45 -6.15 1.67 -9.96
N VAL A 46 -6.27 0.41 -9.49
CA VAL A 46 -5.87 0.01 -8.13
C VAL A 46 -4.37 0.16 -7.94
N THR A 47 -3.58 -0.09 -8.99
CA THR A 47 -2.11 0.03 -8.94
C THR A 47 -1.62 1.46 -8.73
N ASN A 48 -2.43 2.50 -9.02
CA ASN A 48 -2.07 3.90 -8.75
C ASN A 48 -2.09 4.25 -7.26
N VAL A 49 -2.84 3.48 -6.46
CA VAL A 49 -3.00 3.69 -5.00
C VAL A 49 -1.91 2.95 -4.21
N VAL A 50 -1.20 2.02 -4.87
CA VAL A 50 -0.16 1.20 -4.23
C VAL A 50 1.14 2.01 -4.15
N PRO A 51 1.64 2.38 -2.95
CA PRO A 51 2.87 3.15 -2.80
C PRO A 51 4.10 2.36 -3.27
N ALA A 52 4.08 1.04 -3.17
CA ALA A 52 5.19 0.18 -3.62
C ALA A 52 5.55 0.43 -5.10
N ARG A 53 4.56 0.75 -5.95
CA ARG A 53 4.80 1.07 -7.37
C ARG A 53 5.79 2.20 -7.57
N TYR A 54 5.55 3.34 -6.92
CA TYR A 54 6.40 4.51 -7.04
C TYR A 54 7.79 4.24 -6.45
N TYR A 55 7.86 3.49 -5.34
CA TYR A 55 9.14 3.08 -4.76
C TYR A 55 9.99 2.26 -5.75
N ILE A 56 9.41 1.27 -6.42
CA ILE A 56 10.13 0.45 -7.40
C ILE A 56 10.58 1.26 -8.61
N ASN A 57 9.76 2.22 -9.07
CA ASN A 57 10.16 3.14 -10.14
C ASN A 57 11.40 3.95 -9.74
N ILE A 58 11.40 4.53 -8.53
CA ILE A 58 12.53 5.29 -7.99
C ILE A 58 13.79 4.42 -7.90
N THR A 59 13.67 3.24 -7.31
CA THR A 59 14.79 2.29 -7.20
C THR A 59 15.32 1.91 -8.57
N ARG A 60 14.45 1.62 -9.53
CA ARG A 60 14.84 1.26 -10.89
C ARG A 60 15.55 2.43 -11.59
N ASP A 61 15.07 3.66 -11.45
CA ASP A 61 15.71 4.85 -12.02
C ASP A 61 17.08 5.10 -11.39
N ALA A 62 17.19 4.96 -10.06
CA ALA A 62 18.43 5.12 -9.31
C ALA A 62 19.51 4.10 -9.69
N PHE A 63 19.14 2.83 -9.92
CA PHE A 63 20.08 1.77 -10.28
C PHE A 63 20.39 1.69 -11.78
N LEU A 64 19.43 1.97 -12.66
CA LEU A 64 19.59 1.74 -14.11
C LEU A 64 19.92 3.01 -14.91
N ARG A 65 19.32 4.15 -14.58
CA ARG A 65 19.44 5.38 -15.38
C ARG A 65 20.39 6.39 -14.78
N GLY A 66 20.48 6.45 -13.45
CA GLY A 66 21.37 7.40 -12.76
C GLY A 66 21.07 8.87 -13.12
N THR A 67 19.85 9.17 -13.56
CA THR A 67 19.35 10.49 -14.02
C THR A 67 19.36 11.59 -12.94
N GLY A 68 19.78 11.23 -11.73
CA GLY A 68 19.80 12.12 -10.57
C GLY A 68 18.39 12.55 -10.16
N TRP A 69 18.29 13.62 -9.38
CA TRP A 69 17.04 14.09 -8.79
C TRP A 69 15.95 14.46 -9.81
N SER A 70 16.34 14.77 -11.06
CA SER A 70 15.44 15.18 -12.14
C SER A 70 14.51 14.08 -12.65
N GLY A 71 14.88 12.80 -12.51
CA GLY A 71 14.04 11.66 -12.90
C GLY A 71 13.07 11.22 -11.80
N VAL A 72 13.42 11.50 -10.54
CA VAL A 72 12.82 10.86 -9.37
C VAL A 72 11.80 11.76 -8.65
N TRP A 73 11.88 13.07 -8.87
CA TRP A 73 11.07 14.06 -8.13
C TRP A 73 9.56 13.80 -8.21
N PHE A 74 9.05 13.35 -9.37
CA PHE A 74 7.62 13.11 -9.56
C PHE A 74 7.14 11.89 -8.75
N ASP A 75 7.84 10.76 -8.85
CA ASP A 75 7.52 9.57 -8.06
C ASP A 75 7.68 9.85 -6.54
N PHE A 76 8.68 10.65 -6.16
CA PHE A 76 8.92 11.04 -4.77
C PHE A 76 7.81 11.96 -4.22
N LEU A 77 7.33 12.90 -5.03
CA LEU A 77 6.19 13.75 -4.70
C LEU A 77 4.92 12.91 -4.51
N MET A 78 4.68 11.95 -5.42
CA MET A 78 3.50 11.08 -5.35
C MET A 78 3.52 10.18 -4.11
N LEU A 79 4.69 9.64 -3.74
CA LEU A 79 4.89 8.91 -2.49
C LEU A 79 4.61 9.79 -1.27
N THR A 80 5.08 11.04 -1.29
CA THR A 80 4.85 11.99 -0.20
C THR A 80 3.36 12.30 -0.04
N ILE A 81 2.64 12.52 -1.13
CA ILE A 81 1.20 12.75 -1.14
C ILE A 81 0.45 11.53 -0.61
N LEU A 82 0.76 10.32 -1.12
CA LEU A 82 0.15 9.09 -0.63
C LEU A 82 0.44 8.88 0.86
N GLY A 83 1.68 9.07 1.29
CA GLY A 83 2.07 8.98 2.69
C GLY A 83 1.29 9.94 3.58
N LEU A 84 1.14 11.19 3.16
CA LEU A 84 0.32 12.19 3.87
C LEU A 84 -1.15 11.80 3.92
N ILE A 85 -1.71 11.27 2.84
CA ILE A 85 -3.10 10.79 2.81
C ILE A 85 -3.28 9.64 3.81
N PHE A 86 -2.44 8.61 3.74
CA PHE A 86 -2.48 7.48 4.67
C PHE A 86 -2.28 7.91 6.12
N PHE A 87 -1.35 8.84 6.37
CA PHE A 87 -1.10 9.38 7.70
C PHE A 87 -2.31 10.15 8.24
N ASN A 88 -2.92 11.02 7.43
CA ASN A 88 -4.14 11.76 7.83
C ASN A 88 -5.32 10.82 8.08
N ILE A 89 -5.49 9.80 7.25
CA ILE A 89 -6.53 8.77 7.43
C ILE A 89 -6.29 8.01 8.74
N SER A 90 -5.06 7.52 8.95
CA SER A 90 -4.69 6.80 10.17
C SER A 90 -4.90 7.65 11.42
N ARG A 91 -4.49 8.93 11.39
CA ARG A 91 -4.71 9.88 12.48
C ARG A 91 -6.21 10.06 12.79
N ARG A 92 -7.07 10.16 11.77
CA ARG A 92 -8.52 10.28 11.96
C ARG A 92 -9.15 9.00 12.53
N ILE A 93 -8.70 7.83 12.08
CA ILE A 93 -9.22 6.53 12.55
C ILE A 93 -8.83 6.31 14.02
N LEU A 94 -7.57 6.56 14.36
CA LEU A 94 -7.07 6.36 15.72
C LEU A 94 -7.70 7.37 16.71
N SER A 95 -7.87 8.62 16.29
CA SER A 95 -8.56 9.63 17.10
C SER A 95 -10.03 9.30 17.36
N LYS A 96 -10.70 8.56 16.45
CA LYS A 96 -12.07 8.08 16.68
C LYS A 96 -12.16 6.96 17.71
N MET A 97 -11.11 6.15 17.87
CA MET A 97 -11.10 5.07 18.85
C MET A 97 -10.87 5.56 20.29
N GLN A 98 -10.24 6.73 20.47
CA GLN A 98 -9.93 7.28 21.80
C GLN A 98 -11.04 8.13 22.43
N ILE A 99 -12.13 8.46 21.70
CA ILE A 99 -13.24 9.30 22.20
C ILE A 99 -14.47 8.45 22.57
N SER A 100 -14.32 7.12 22.62
CA SER A 100 -15.39 6.20 23.02
C SER A 100 -15.15 5.60 24.40
N ASP A 101 -14.71 6.43 25.36
CA ASP A 101 -14.81 6.20 26.80
C ASP A 101 -15.87 7.13 27.39
#